data_AF-A0A930N086-F1
#
_entry.id   AF-A0A930N086-F1
#
_cell.length_a   1.000
_cell.length_b   1.000
_cell.length_c   1.000
_cell.angle_alpha   90.00
_cell.angle_beta   90.00
_cell.angle_gamma   90.00
#
_symmetry.space_group_name_H-M   'P 1'
#
loop_
_entity.id
_entity.type
_entity.pdbx_description
1 polymer ?
#
loop_
_entity_poly.entity_id
_entity_poly.type
_entity_poly.pdbx_seq_one_letter_code
_entity_poly.pdbx_strand_id
1 'polypeptide(L)' 'MTVEEQEILTMYNTLPEAEQGLAYELLRRLVLAWDPDFAKLTPSERTGLEESERDLQEGRTVRMEDIDWD' A
#
# COMPACT_ATOMS: atom_id res chain seq x y z
N MET A 1 -2.07 4.95 -11.17
CA MET A 1 -3.23 4.11 -11.50
C MET A 1 -3.18 3.83 -13.00
N THR A 2 -2.93 2.59 -13.40
CA THR A 2 -2.89 2.19 -14.81
C THR A 2 -4.31 2.13 -15.39
N VAL A 3 -4.44 1.92 -16.70
CA VAL A 3 -5.75 1.78 -17.36
C VAL A 3 -6.43 0.48 -16.91
N GLU A 4 -5.64 -0.58 -16.76
CA GLU A 4 -6.07 -1.89 -16.34
C GLU A 4 -6.59 -1.88 -14.88
N GLU A 5 -5.92 -1.15 -13.99
CA GLU A 5 -6.40 -0.96 -12.61
C GLU A 5 -7.76 -0.26 -12.55
N GLN A 6 -7.98 0.73 -13.42
CA GLN A 6 -9.26 1.44 -13.53
C GLN A 6 -10.39 0.54 -14.05
N GLU A 7 -10.08 -0.30 -15.04
CA GLU A 7 -11.05 -1.25 -15.58
C GLU A 7 -11.44 -2.30 -14.53
N ILE A 8 -10.47 -2.85 -13.79
CA ILE A 8 -10.74 -3.79 -12.70
C ILE A 8 -11.63 -3.17 -11.63
N LEU A 9 -11.32 -1.94 -11.19
CA LEU A 9 -12.13 -1.21 -10.22
C LEU A 9 -13.55 -0.96 -10.73
N THR A 10 -13.69 -0.57 -11.99
CA THR A 10 -15.00 -0.35 -12.62
C THR A 10 -15.80 -1.65 -12.64
N MET A 11 -15.20 -2.75 -13.07
CA MET A 11 -15.85 -4.06 -13.10
C MET A 11 -16.28 -4.50 -11.70
N TYR A 12 -15.39 -4.40 -10.71
CA TYR A 12 -15.69 -4.75 -9.32
C TYR A 12 -16.88 -3.95 -8.78
N ASN A 13 -16.89 -2.63 -8.99
CA ASN A 13 -17.96 -1.76 -8.51
C ASN A 13 -19.32 -2.02 -9.18
N THR A 14 -19.34 -2.65 -10.36
CA THR A 14 -20.59 -3.03 -11.05
C THR A 14 -21.16 -4.38 -10.60
N LEU A 15 -20.41 -5.17 -9.82
CA LEU A 15 -20.88 -6.45 -9.29
C LEU A 15 -21.98 -6.22 -8.23
N PRO A 16 -22.92 -7.17 -8.05
CA PRO A 16 -23.80 -7.14 -6.89
C PRO A 16 -23.02 -7.36 -5.59
N GLU A 17 -23.59 -6.94 -4.47
CA GLU A 17 -22.89 -6.85 -3.18
C GLU A 17 -22.36 -8.21 -2.68
N ALA A 18 -23.08 -9.30 -2.93
CA ALA A 18 -22.64 -10.65 -2.54
C ALA A 18 -21.38 -11.08 -3.29
N GLU A 19 -21.29 -10.77 -4.58
CA GLU A 19 -20.17 -11.07 -5.46
C GLU A 19 -18.97 -10.18 -5.16
N GLN A 20 -19.20 -8.91 -4.78
CA GLN A 20 -18.14 -8.04 -4.26
C GLN A 20 -17.52 -8.63 -2.98
N GLY A 21 -18.34 -9.10 -2.05
CA GLY A 21 -17.88 -9.77 -0.82
C GLY A 21 -17.05 -11.03 -1.11
N LEU A 22 -17.49 -11.85 -2.08
CA LEU A 22 -16.73 -13.03 -2.50
C LEU A 22 -15.38 -12.65 -3.14
N ALA A 23 -15.37 -11.67 -4.03
CA ALA A 23 -14.15 -11.20 -4.69
C ALA A 23 -13.15 -10.62 -3.68
N TYR A 24 -13.64 -9.87 -2.68
CA TYR A 24 -12.82 -9.35 -1.58
C TYR A 24 -12.16 -10.47 -0.78
N GLU A 25 -12.92 -11.48 -0.35
CA GLU A 25 -12.37 -12.60 0.42
C GLU A 25 -11.35 -13.42 -0.37
N LEU A 26 -11.57 -13.60 -1.68
CA LEU A 26 -10.62 -14.25 -2.57
C LEU A 26 -9.31 -13.45 -2.66
N LEU A 27 -9.40 -12.15 -2.96
CA LEU A 27 -8.24 -11.25 -3.02
C LEU A 27 -7.49 -11.23 -1.69
N ARG A 28 -8.20 -11.11 -0.57
CA ARG A 28 -7.62 -11.12 0.77
C ARG A 28 -6.82 -12.40 1.03
N ARG A 29 -7.34 -13.57 0.66
CA ARG A 29 -6.61 -14.84 0.81
C ARG A 29 -5.37 -14.91 -0.07
N LEU A 30 -5.45 -14.42 -1.31
CA LEU A 30 -4.30 -14.36 -2.21
C LEU A 30 -3.22 -13.44 -1.67
N VAL A 31 -3.60 -12.26 -1.18
CA VAL A 31 -2.68 -11.31 -0.54
C VAL A 31 -2.04 -11.94 0.70
N LEU A 32 -2.81 -12.56 1.60
CA LEU A 32 -2.24 -13.21 2.79
C LEU A 32 -1.32 -14.40 2.47
N ALA A 33 -1.61 -15.15 1.41
CA ALA A 33 -0.74 -16.25 0.98
C ALA A 33 0.55 -15.72 0.35
N TRP A 34 0.48 -14.58 -0.33
CA TRP A 34 1.63 -13.92 -0.93
C TRP A 34 2.45 -13.15 0.10
N ASP A 35 1.81 -12.44 1.02
CA ASP A 35 2.39 -11.56 2.03
C ASP A 35 1.64 -11.70 3.36
N PRO A 36 2.00 -12.71 4.19
CA PRO A 36 1.24 -13.04 5.40
C PRO A 36 1.36 -11.98 6.50
N ASP A 37 2.44 -11.22 6.51
CA ASP A 37 2.76 -10.20 7.50
C ASP A 37 2.67 -8.76 6.95
N PHE A 38 2.20 -8.59 5.70
CA PHE A 38 2.08 -7.29 5.03
C PHE A 38 3.40 -6.51 4.99
N ALA A 39 4.52 -7.22 4.96
CA ALA A 39 5.86 -6.64 5.03
C ALA A 39 6.51 -6.48 3.66
N LYS A 40 5.90 -7.02 2.58
CA LYS A 40 6.48 -6.94 1.25
C LYS A 40 6.22 -5.58 0.64
N LEU A 41 7.31 -4.95 0.23
CA LEU A 41 7.27 -3.68 -0.47
C LEU A 41 7.17 -3.90 -1.98
N THR A 42 6.31 -3.12 -2.62
CA THR A 42 6.40 -2.86 -4.05
C THR A 42 7.73 -2.19 -4.38
N PRO A 43 8.22 -2.25 -5.63
CA PRO A 43 9.46 -1.57 -6.02
C PRO A 43 9.47 -0.07 -5.69
N SER A 44 8.34 0.61 -5.86
CA SER A 44 8.18 2.03 -5.51
C SER A 44 8.28 2.29 -4.01
N GLU A 45 7.65 1.46 -3.19
CA GLU A 45 7.72 1.60 -1.73
C GLU A 45 9.12 1.29 -1.20
N ARG A 46 9.82 0.32 -1.80
CA ARG A 46 11.22 0.05 -1.48
C ARG A 46 12.10 1.27 -1.75
N THR A 47 11.96 1.90 -2.92
CA THR A 47 12.71 3.12 -3.24
C THR A 47 12.44 4.21 -2.19
N GLY A 48 11.17 4.46 -1.84
CA GLY A 48 10.82 5.45 -0.82
C GLY A 48 11.40 5.13 0.56
N LEU A 49 11.45 3.85 0.94
CA LEU A 49 12.09 3.42 2.19
C LEU A 49 13.60 3.69 2.17
N GLU A 50 14.30 3.31 1.10
CA GLU A 50 15.75 3.55 0.95
C GLU A 50 16.09 5.04 0.96
N GLU A 51 15.26 5.87 0.34
CA GLU A 51 15.39 7.33 0.40
C GLU A 51 15.21 7.85 1.82
N SER A 52 14.20 7.37 2.54
CA SER A 52 13.93 7.75 3.93
C SER A 52 15.06 7.33 4.88
N GLU A 53 15.63 6.13 4.68
CA GLU A 53 16.79 5.66 5.44
C GLU A 53 18.02 6.53 5.21
N ARG A 54 18.26 6.96 3.96
CA ARG A 54 19.34 7.89 3.62
C ARG A 54 19.13 9.25 4.28
N ASP A 55 17.91 9.77 4.24
CA ASP A 55 17.57 11.05 4.86
C ASP A 55 17.79 11.02 6.38
N LEU A 56 17.47 9.90 7.03
CA LEU A 56 17.75 9.66 8.44
C LEU A 56 19.26 9.65 8.74
N GLN A 57 20.05 8.93 7.93
CA GLN A 57 21.52 8.85 8.08
C GLN A 57 22.21 10.20 7.87
N GLU A 58 21.71 11.01 6.94
CA GLU A 58 22.25 12.33 6.64
C GLU A 58 21.76 13.41 7.62
N GLY A 59 20.96 13.05 8.63
CA GLY A 59 20.42 13.98 9.61
C GLY A 59 19.39 14.96 9.02
N ARG A 60 18.78 14.62 7.87
CA ARG A 60 17.72 15.39 7.22
C ARG A 60 16.33 15.10 7.79
N THR A 61 16.27 14.54 8.99
CA THR A 61 15.03 14.22 9.72
C THR A 61 14.98 14.99 11.03
N VAL A 62 13.77 15.31 11.49
CA VAL A 62 13.51 15.98 12.77
C VAL A 62 12.77 15.01 13.68
N ARG A 63 13.10 14.96 14.97
CA ARG A 63 12.36 14.12 15.91
C ARG A 63 11.00 14.76 16.16
N MET A 64 9.99 13.93 16.39
CA MET A 64 8.62 14.39 16.64
C MET A 64 8.52 15.44 17.77
N GLU A 65 9.32 15.27 18.82
CA GLU A 65 9.38 16.18 19.98
C GLU A 65 10.03 17.53 19.68
N ASP A 66 10.82 17.62 18.62
CA ASP A 66 11.53 18.83 18.18
C ASP A 66 10.73 19.61 17.12
N ILE A 67 9.56 19.10 16.70
CA ILE A 67 8.66 19.79 15.77
C ILE A 67 7.83 20.80 16.56
N ASP A 68 7.92 22.07 16.17
CA ASP A 68 7.05 23.14 16.67
C ASP A 68 5.67 23.02 15.99
N TRP A 69 4.65 22.67 16.78
CA TRP A 69 3.28 22.41 16.31
C TRP A 69 2.32 23.59 16.56
N ASP A 70 2.78 24.62 17.27
CA ASP A 70 1.97 25.80 17.65
C ASP A 70 1.84 26.84 16.51
#